data_AF-A0A2H0URN5-F1
#
_entry.id   AF-A0A2H0URN5-F1
#
_cell.length_a   1.000
_cell.length_b   1.000
_cell.length_c   1.000
_cell.angle_alpha   90.00
_cell.angle_beta   90.00
_cell.angle_gamma   90.00
#
_symmetry.space_group_name_H-M   'P 1'
#
loop_
_entity.id
_entity.type
_entity.pdbx_description
1 polymer ?
#
loop_
_entity_poly.entity_id
_entity_poly.type
_entity_poly.pdbx_seq_one_letter_code
_entity_poly.pdbx_strand_id
1 'polypeptide(L)'
;MTHEIGDRSYIEWLRNEMHELYSFQNTQSGHDVAHPLRMILVMQEMTSPPFPSFDSTELETAIWLHNLDRAKSLKERISYLGLRIVAERFLDQSPFCRKTKDEIILAVTEHSKKDDESDDPPLLQLVRILDKVDRLRHPTIELVSCGACYGDKLPLYRLKNPFGYKSAIKEYRSVYDNFFRILEWVGMLPLEAARNLAGTDNIQFFVTMVRHFGKDVAKSLSIENRVEEDIKKALGIYYDRYAT
;
A
#
# COMPACT_ATOMS: atom_id res chain seq x y z
N MET A 1 -16.31 -35.38 7.13
CA MET A 1 -14.99 -35.41 7.77
C MET A 1 -14.29 -34.12 7.40
N THR A 2 -14.31 -33.15 8.30
CA THR A 2 -13.55 -31.89 8.18
C THR A 2 -12.14 -32.18 8.67
N HIS A 3 -11.16 -32.22 7.78
CA HIS A 3 -9.76 -32.30 8.17
C HIS A 3 -9.38 -30.95 8.80
N GLU A 4 -9.00 -30.96 10.07
CA GLU A 4 -8.35 -29.81 10.71
C GLU A 4 -6.98 -29.64 10.05
N ILE A 5 -6.86 -28.58 9.23
CA ILE A 5 -5.59 -28.16 8.64
C ILE A 5 -4.84 -27.38 9.73
N GLY A 6 -3.69 -27.86 10.17
CA GLY A 6 -2.82 -27.10 11.09
C GLY A 6 -2.30 -25.80 10.45
N ASP A 7 -1.90 -24.83 11.26
CA ASP A 7 -1.51 -23.47 10.82
C ASP A 7 -0.54 -23.46 9.63
N ARG A 8 0.51 -24.29 9.68
CA ARG A 8 1.50 -24.40 8.60
C ARG A 8 0.89 -24.90 7.29
N SER A 9 0.03 -25.92 7.36
CA SER A 9 -0.65 -26.44 6.18
C SER A 9 -1.68 -25.46 5.60
N TYR A 10 -2.27 -24.59 6.43
CA TYR A 10 -3.21 -23.57 5.97
C TYR A 10 -2.50 -22.43 5.24
N ILE A 11 -1.41 -21.89 5.81
CA ILE A 11 -0.64 -20.83 5.15
C ILE A 11 0.00 -21.32 3.86
N GLU A 12 0.52 -22.56 3.81
CA GLU A 12 1.06 -23.13 2.58
C GLU A 12 -0.02 -23.26 1.48
N TRP A 13 -1.22 -23.71 1.83
CA TRP A 13 -2.36 -23.72 0.91
C TRP A 13 -2.72 -22.31 0.43
N LEU A 14 -2.87 -21.37 1.36
CA LEU A 14 -3.25 -19.99 1.06
C LEU A 14 -2.25 -19.33 0.11
N ARG A 15 -0.94 -19.49 0.36
CA ARG A 15 0.13 -19.00 -0.53
C ARG A 15 -0.05 -19.54 -1.94
N ASN A 16 -0.28 -20.85 -2.10
CA ASN A 16 -0.44 -21.46 -3.41
C ASN A 16 -1.65 -20.89 -4.17
N GLU A 17 -2.80 -20.77 -3.51
CA GLU A 17 -4.01 -20.16 -4.09
C GLU A 17 -3.76 -18.70 -4.50
N MET A 18 -3.13 -17.91 -3.61
CA MET A 18 -2.87 -16.51 -3.87
C MET A 18 -1.82 -16.30 -4.96
N HIS A 19 -0.83 -17.18 -5.10
CA HIS A 19 0.15 -17.11 -6.18
C HIS A 19 -0.51 -17.23 -7.55
N GLU A 20 -1.52 -18.11 -7.69
CA GLU A 20 -2.27 -18.25 -8.94
C GLU A 20 -3.19 -17.04 -9.19
N LEU A 21 -3.93 -16.62 -8.16
CA LEU A 21 -4.84 -15.48 -8.23
C LEU A 21 -4.11 -14.17 -8.49
N TYR A 22 -2.90 -14.02 -7.96
CA TYR A 22 -2.08 -12.81 -8.07
C TYR A 22 -1.02 -12.87 -9.16
N SER A 23 -1.11 -13.82 -10.09
CA SER A 23 -0.22 -13.82 -11.26
C SER A 23 -0.32 -12.50 -12.02
N PHE A 24 0.76 -12.09 -12.69
CA PHE A 24 0.82 -10.83 -13.44
C PHE A 24 -0.32 -10.68 -14.46
N GLN A 25 -0.79 -11.79 -15.04
CA GLN A 25 -1.90 -11.80 -15.99
C GLN A 25 -3.27 -11.62 -15.30
N ASN A 26 -3.38 -12.03 -14.04
CA ASN A 26 -4.61 -12.05 -13.26
C ASN A 26 -4.81 -10.83 -12.37
N THR A 27 -3.84 -9.91 -12.30
CA THR A 27 -3.92 -8.68 -11.48
C THR A 27 -3.77 -7.40 -12.32
N GLN A 28 -3.87 -6.25 -11.65
CA GLN A 28 -3.71 -4.93 -12.25
C GLN A 28 -2.73 -4.09 -11.42
N SER A 29 -2.01 -3.19 -12.10
CA SER A 29 -1.38 -2.02 -11.46
C SER A 29 -0.41 -2.32 -10.31
N GLY A 30 0.45 -3.34 -10.44
CA GLY A 30 1.49 -3.63 -9.44
C GLY A 30 1.00 -4.38 -8.20
N HIS A 31 -0.27 -4.80 -8.17
CA HIS A 31 -0.85 -5.63 -7.11
C HIS A 31 -0.71 -7.14 -7.39
N ASP A 32 0.40 -7.54 -8.01
CA ASP A 32 0.72 -8.95 -8.24
C ASP A 32 1.30 -9.62 -6.99
N VAL A 33 1.64 -10.91 -7.10
CA VAL A 33 2.17 -11.72 -6.01
C VAL A 33 3.42 -11.13 -5.35
N ALA A 34 4.19 -10.28 -6.04
CA ALA A 34 5.40 -9.70 -5.47
C ALA A 34 5.08 -8.73 -4.33
N HIS A 35 3.94 -8.02 -4.37
CA HIS A 35 3.58 -7.05 -3.34
C HIS A 35 3.30 -7.67 -1.95
N PRO A 36 2.40 -8.67 -1.78
CA PRO A 36 2.23 -9.32 -0.48
C PRO A 36 3.51 -10.02 0.00
N LEU A 37 4.33 -10.56 -0.92
CA LEU A 37 5.64 -11.14 -0.55
C LEU A 37 6.58 -10.10 0.06
N ARG A 38 6.69 -8.89 -0.53
CA ARG A 38 7.51 -7.82 0.05
C ARG A 38 6.96 -7.34 1.38
N MET A 39 5.64 -7.26 1.55
CA MET A 39 5.03 -6.95 2.85
C MET A 39 5.38 -8.00 3.91
N ILE A 40 5.41 -9.29 3.57
CA ILE A 40 5.82 -10.37 4.47
C ILE A 40 7.30 -10.23 4.86
N LEU A 41 8.18 -9.85 3.93
CA LEU A 41 9.59 -9.57 4.25
C LEU A 41 9.71 -8.41 5.24
N VAL A 42 8.95 -7.33 5.05
CA VAL A 42 8.91 -6.21 6.01
C VAL A 42 8.37 -6.67 7.36
N MET A 43 7.31 -7.49 7.38
CA MET A 43 6.73 -8.06 8.60
C MET A 43 7.78 -8.83 9.42
N GLN A 44 8.68 -9.57 8.76
CA GLN A 44 9.77 -10.31 9.42
C GLN A 44 10.80 -9.38 10.09
N GLU A 45 10.90 -8.12 9.67
CA GLU A 45 11.76 -7.10 10.27
C GLU A 45 11.07 -6.36 11.44
N MET A 46 9.75 -6.53 11.61
CA MET A 46 9.00 -5.89 12.70
C MET A 46 9.32 -6.56 14.04
N THR A 47 10.07 -5.88 14.88
CA THR A 47 10.36 -6.34 16.25
C THR A 47 9.40 -5.70 17.26
N SER A 48 8.82 -6.52 18.14
CA SER A 48 8.06 -6.02 19.29
C SER A 48 9.00 -5.74 20.47
N PRO A 49 8.92 -4.59 21.17
CA PRO A 49 8.30 -3.29 20.82
C PRO A 49 9.17 -2.45 19.85
N PRO A 50 8.62 -1.41 19.17
CA PRO A 50 7.42 -0.63 19.52
C PRO A 50 6.14 -0.97 18.73
N PHE A 51 6.15 -2.00 17.89
CA PHE A 51 4.93 -2.47 17.25
C PHE A 51 4.01 -3.17 18.26
N PRO A 52 2.67 -3.12 18.07
CA PRO A 52 1.75 -3.98 18.80
C PRO A 52 2.16 -5.44 18.65
N SER A 53 1.96 -6.26 19.70
CA SER A 53 2.14 -7.71 19.59
C SER A 53 1.17 -8.28 18.56
N PHE A 54 1.63 -9.21 17.73
CA PHE A 54 0.82 -9.86 16.71
C PHE A 54 1.16 -11.34 16.56
N ASP A 55 0.18 -12.13 16.14
CA ASP A 55 0.41 -13.47 15.62
C ASP A 55 0.83 -13.38 14.16
N SER A 56 1.98 -13.98 13.82
CA SER A 56 2.53 -13.89 12.47
C SER A 56 1.67 -14.62 11.43
N THR A 57 0.95 -15.66 11.83
CA THR A 57 0.05 -16.43 10.96
C THR A 57 -1.21 -15.62 10.65
N GLU A 58 -1.77 -14.95 11.66
CA GLU A 58 -2.93 -14.05 11.49
C GLU A 58 -2.58 -12.87 10.58
N LEU A 59 -1.43 -12.22 10.83
CA LEU A 59 -0.97 -11.08 10.05
C LEU A 59 -0.62 -11.49 8.62
N GLU A 60 0.12 -12.59 8.43
CA GLU A 60 0.41 -13.10 7.09
C GLU A 60 -0.87 -13.43 6.32
N THR A 61 -1.86 -14.04 6.96
CA THR A 61 -3.16 -14.30 6.32
C THR A 61 -3.82 -13.01 5.85
N ALA A 62 -3.85 -11.99 6.70
CA ALA A 62 -4.42 -10.69 6.35
C ALA A 62 -3.66 -10.03 5.18
N ILE A 63 -2.32 -10.13 5.16
CA ILE A 63 -1.49 -9.64 4.04
C ILE A 63 -1.83 -10.39 2.75
N TRP A 64 -1.99 -11.71 2.77
CA TRP A 64 -2.35 -12.45 1.55
C TRP A 64 -3.74 -12.06 1.03
N LEU A 65 -4.71 -11.83 1.92
CA LEU A 65 -6.08 -11.56 1.53
C LEU A 65 -6.38 -10.08 1.23
N HIS A 66 -5.52 -9.12 1.60
CA HIS A 66 -5.85 -7.69 1.46
C HIS A 66 -6.05 -7.24 0.00
N ASN A 67 -5.47 -7.94 -0.98
CA ASN A 67 -5.55 -7.62 -2.40
C ASN A 67 -6.58 -8.46 -3.19
N LEU A 68 -7.51 -9.14 -2.53
CA LEU A 68 -8.52 -9.95 -3.23
C LEU A 68 -9.35 -9.13 -4.24
N ASP A 69 -9.60 -7.86 -3.97
CA ASP A 69 -10.32 -6.93 -4.86
C ASP A 69 -9.51 -6.51 -6.10
N ARG A 70 -8.22 -6.84 -6.14
CA ARG A 70 -7.31 -6.62 -7.28
C ARG A 70 -7.20 -7.83 -8.21
N ALA A 71 -7.68 -9.00 -7.80
CA ALA A 71 -7.71 -10.21 -8.64
C ALA A 71 -8.85 -10.15 -9.66
N LYS A 72 -8.52 -10.21 -10.95
CA LYS A 72 -9.48 -10.15 -12.07
C LYS A 72 -10.53 -11.25 -11.99
N SER A 73 -10.12 -12.47 -11.62
CA SER A 73 -11.00 -13.64 -11.50
C SER A 73 -12.03 -13.50 -10.37
N LEU A 74 -11.78 -12.64 -9.39
CA LEU A 74 -12.68 -12.39 -8.26
C LEU A 74 -13.56 -11.16 -8.46
N LYS A 75 -13.27 -10.31 -9.46
CA LYS A 75 -13.95 -9.02 -9.66
C LYS A 75 -15.48 -9.16 -9.70
N GLU A 76 -16.01 -10.07 -10.51
CA GLU A 76 -17.46 -10.29 -10.62
C GLU A 76 -18.07 -10.81 -9.32
N ARG A 77 -17.39 -11.76 -8.66
CA ARG A 77 -17.85 -12.33 -7.39
C ARG A 77 -17.86 -11.28 -6.29
N ILE A 78 -16.83 -10.45 -6.19
CA ILE A 78 -16.74 -9.34 -5.23
C ILE A 78 -17.80 -8.30 -5.53
N SER A 79 -18.05 -7.98 -6.80
CA SER A 79 -19.13 -7.05 -7.17
C SER A 79 -20.52 -7.57 -6.78
N TYR A 80 -20.74 -8.88 -6.77
CA TYR A 80 -22.03 -9.49 -6.46
C TYR A 80 -22.23 -9.80 -4.97
N LEU A 81 -21.19 -10.33 -4.31
CA LEU A 81 -21.25 -10.80 -2.91
C LEU A 81 -20.64 -9.82 -1.91
N GLY A 82 -19.77 -8.92 -2.35
CA GLY A 82 -18.94 -8.08 -1.50
C GLY A 82 -17.62 -8.76 -1.08
N LEU A 83 -16.60 -7.94 -0.83
CA LEU A 83 -15.24 -8.38 -0.47
C LEU A 83 -15.25 -9.23 0.82
N ARG A 84 -16.06 -8.86 1.80
CA ARG A 84 -16.23 -9.59 3.07
C ARG A 84 -16.55 -11.07 2.85
N ILE A 85 -17.61 -11.37 2.10
CA ILE A 85 -18.08 -12.75 1.87
C ILE A 85 -17.03 -13.54 1.08
N VAL A 86 -16.33 -12.90 0.16
CA VAL A 86 -15.25 -13.55 -0.59
C VAL A 86 -14.06 -13.89 0.31
N ALA A 87 -13.66 -12.98 1.20
CA ALA A 87 -12.59 -13.22 2.18
C ALA A 87 -12.97 -14.32 3.18
N GLU A 88 -14.21 -14.34 3.67
CA GLU A 88 -14.74 -15.38 4.58
C GLU A 88 -14.51 -16.80 4.02
N ARG A 89 -14.70 -17.00 2.70
CA ARG A 89 -14.49 -18.32 2.06
C ARG A 89 -13.06 -18.81 2.12
N PHE A 90 -12.07 -17.92 2.05
CA PHE A 90 -10.66 -18.32 2.22
C PHE A 90 -10.35 -18.68 3.67
N LEU A 91 -11.13 -18.15 4.62
CA LEU A 91 -10.99 -18.43 6.04
C LEU A 91 -11.80 -19.65 6.52
N ASP A 92 -12.70 -20.23 5.70
CA ASP A 92 -13.56 -21.35 6.12
C ASP A 92 -12.73 -22.55 6.62
N GLN A 93 -11.62 -22.83 5.94
CA GLN A 93 -10.71 -23.94 6.27
C GLN A 93 -9.57 -23.53 7.21
N SER A 94 -9.55 -22.29 7.67
CA SER A 94 -8.49 -21.81 8.54
C SER A 94 -8.66 -22.31 9.98
N PRO A 95 -7.56 -22.49 10.72
CA PRO A 95 -7.56 -22.92 12.12
C PRO A 95 -8.03 -21.82 13.07
N PHE A 96 -8.31 -20.61 12.56
CA PHE A 96 -8.64 -19.46 13.37
C PHE A 96 -10.02 -19.59 14.04
N CYS A 97 -10.11 -19.06 15.25
CA CYS A 97 -11.40 -18.90 15.90
C CYS A 97 -12.24 -17.82 15.20
N ARG A 98 -13.55 -17.79 15.47
CA ARG A 98 -14.47 -16.79 14.87
C ARG A 98 -14.00 -15.36 15.06
N LYS A 99 -13.53 -15.00 16.26
CA LYS A 99 -13.05 -13.66 16.58
C LYS A 99 -11.86 -13.26 15.67
N THR A 100 -10.85 -14.11 15.58
CA THR A 100 -9.69 -13.90 14.70
C THR A 100 -10.11 -13.77 13.23
N LYS A 101 -11.05 -14.61 12.76
CA LYS A 101 -11.60 -14.49 11.39
C LYS A 101 -12.22 -13.12 11.16
N ASP A 102 -13.06 -12.65 12.09
CA ASP A 102 -13.68 -11.32 12.02
C ASP A 102 -12.64 -10.18 11.99
N GLU A 103 -11.56 -10.30 12.77
CA GLU A 103 -10.45 -9.33 12.78
C GLU A 103 -9.66 -9.33 11.47
N ILE A 104 -9.36 -10.50 10.90
CA ILE A 104 -8.70 -10.62 9.58
C ILE A 104 -9.59 -10.03 8.49
N ILE A 105 -10.88 -10.34 8.49
CA ILE A 105 -11.84 -9.81 7.51
C ILE A 105 -11.88 -8.29 7.59
N LEU A 106 -11.96 -7.73 8.80
CA LEU A 106 -11.97 -6.29 9.00
C LEU A 106 -10.66 -5.66 8.49
N ALA A 107 -9.51 -6.28 8.77
CA ALA A 107 -8.23 -5.85 8.22
C ALA A 107 -8.25 -5.81 6.69
N VAL A 108 -8.76 -6.86 6.05
CA VAL A 108 -8.87 -6.97 4.58
C VAL A 108 -9.82 -5.93 4.00
N THR A 109 -10.99 -5.70 4.59
CA THR A 109 -11.99 -4.79 4.02
C THR A 109 -11.68 -3.32 4.26
N GLU A 110 -11.01 -2.99 5.36
CA GLU A 110 -10.77 -1.60 5.78
C GLU A 110 -9.31 -1.14 5.63
N HIS A 111 -8.41 -1.94 5.05
CA HIS A 111 -6.99 -1.55 4.89
C HIS A 111 -6.81 -0.27 4.04
N SER A 112 -7.74 0.03 3.14
CA SER A 112 -7.61 1.15 2.20
C SER A 112 -7.90 2.54 2.82
N LYS A 113 -8.37 2.60 4.07
CA LYS A 113 -8.58 3.90 4.75
C LYS A 113 -7.25 4.66 4.87
N LYS A 114 -7.35 5.99 4.77
CA LYS A 114 -6.20 6.90 4.74
C LYS A 114 -5.48 6.97 6.08
N ASP A 115 -6.24 7.12 7.15
CA ASP A 115 -5.76 7.38 8.51
C ASP A 115 -6.30 6.30 9.45
N ASP A 116 -5.55 5.97 10.49
CA ASP A 116 -5.99 5.07 11.56
C ASP A 116 -6.90 5.83 12.53
N GLU A 117 -8.01 5.19 12.91
CA GLU A 117 -8.97 5.64 13.91
C GLU A 117 -8.58 5.09 15.30
N SER A 118 -8.99 5.78 16.38
CA SER A 118 -8.58 5.41 17.75
C SER A 118 -9.05 4.03 18.20
N ASP A 119 -10.07 3.49 17.54
CA ASP A 119 -10.70 2.20 17.78
C ASP A 119 -10.31 1.13 16.75
N ASP A 120 -9.44 1.44 15.78
CA ASP A 120 -8.97 0.44 14.82
C ASP A 120 -8.18 -0.66 15.54
N PRO A 121 -8.45 -1.95 15.27
CA PRO A 121 -7.75 -3.04 15.93
C PRO A 121 -6.29 -3.15 15.49
N PRO A 122 -5.40 -3.71 16.35
CA PRO A 122 -3.96 -3.82 16.05
C PRO A 122 -3.64 -4.48 14.71
N LEU A 123 -4.35 -5.56 14.36
CA LEU A 123 -4.14 -6.28 13.09
C LEU A 123 -4.38 -5.39 11.86
N LEU A 124 -5.44 -4.59 11.87
CA LEU A 124 -5.75 -3.64 10.80
C LEU A 124 -4.68 -2.55 10.69
N GLN A 125 -4.24 -1.99 11.83
CA GLN A 125 -3.16 -1.00 11.86
C GLN A 125 -1.85 -1.57 11.29
N LEU A 126 -1.50 -2.82 11.65
CA LEU A 126 -0.30 -3.49 11.17
C LEU A 126 -0.34 -3.73 9.65
N VAL A 127 -1.46 -4.19 9.09
CA VAL A 127 -1.62 -4.35 7.63
C VAL A 127 -1.45 -3.00 6.91
N ARG A 128 -2.05 -1.94 7.46
CA ARG A 128 -1.93 -0.57 6.92
C ARG A 128 -0.52 -0.01 6.99
N ILE A 129 0.21 -0.30 8.06
CA ILE A 129 1.63 0.04 8.20
C ILE A 129 2.42 -0.68 7.11
N LEU A 130 2.23 -1.99 6.97
CA LEU A 130 2.96 -2.80 6.01
C LEU A 130 2.72 -2.40 4.54
N ASP A 131 1.47 -2.10 4.16
CA ASP A 131 1.15 -1.64 2.79
C ASP A 131 1.86 -0.32 2.49
N LYS A 132 1.83 0.63 3.42
CA LYS A 132 2.52 1.92 3.26
C LYS A 132 4.05 1.75 3.24
N VAL A 133 4.61 0.93 4.13
CA VAL A 133 6.05 0.69 4.20
C VAL A 133 6.55 0.02 2.93
N ASP A 134 5.85 -0.99 2.39
CA ASP A 134 6.26 -1.62 1.12
C ASP A 134 6.40 -0.59 0.00
N ARG A 135 5.41 0.28 -0.15
CA ARG A 135 5.41 1.30 -1.21
C ARG A 135 6.48 2.37 -0.99
N LEU A 136 6.77 2.71 0.27
CA LEU A 136 7.84 3.66 0.61
C LEU A 136 9.24 3.06 0.49
N ARG A 137 9.42 1.74 0.69
CA ARG A 137 10.69 1.03 0.40
C ARG A 137 10.94 0.91 -1.10
N HIS A 138 9.87 0.84 -1.89
CA HIS A 138 9.95 0.64 -3.33
C HIS A 138 9.20 1.73 -4.12
N PRO A 139 9.54 3.02 -3.92
CA PRO A 139 8.75 4.13 -4.47
C PRO A 139 8.78 4.19 -6.00
N THR A 140 9.81 3.60 -6.63
CA THR A 140 9.90 3.45 -8.09
C THR A 140 8.93 2.42 -8.64
N ILE A 141 8.68 1.33 -7.92
CA ILE A 141 7.66 0.33 -8.31
C ILE A 141 6.29 0.98 -8.26
N GLU A 142 6.00 1.76 -7.21
CA GLU A 142 4.74 2.48 -7.08
C GLU A 142 4.57 3.51 -8.21
N LEU A 143 5.62 4.26 -8.53
CA LEU A 143 5.63 5.22 -9.63
C LEU A 143 5.26 4.57 -10.97
N VAL A 144 5.90 3.45 -11.31
CA VAL A 144 5.64 2.71 -12.55
C VAL A 144 4.22 2.13 -12.55
N SER A 145 3.78 1.59 -11.41
CA SER A 145 2.43 1.03 -11.24
C SER A 145 1.35 2.09 -11.42
N CYS A 146 1.58 3.30 -10.92
CA CYS A 146 0.69 4.44 -11.12
C CYS A 146 0.67 4.90 -12.58
N GLY A 147 1.83 4.96 -13.23
CA GLY A 147 1.90 5.22 -14.67
C GLY A 147 1.11 4.19 -15.49
N ALA A 148 1.21 2.91 -15.15
CA ALA A 148 0.44 1.84 -15.80
C ALA A 148 -1.07 1.92 -15.51
N CYS A 149 -1.48 2.37 -14.32
CA CYS A 149 -2.89 2.45 -13.92
C CYS A 149 -3.62 3.66 -14.53
N TYR A 150 -2.92 4.79 -14.62
CA TYR A 150 -3.51 6.09 -14.92
C TYR A 150 -2.99 6.75 -16.19
N GLY A 151 -1.92 6.23 -16.82
CA GLY A 151 -1.27 6.88 -17.97
C GLY A 151 -2.15 7.06 -19.21
N ASP A 152 -3.22 6.27 -19.32
CA ASP A 152 -4.24 6.37 -20.37
C ASP A 152 -5.41 7.31 -20.02
N LYS A 153 -5.54 7.68 -18.73
CA LYS A 153 -6.69 8.44 -18.19
C LYS A 153 -6.32 9.85 -17.74
N LEU A 154 -5.09 10.03 -17.25
CA LEU A 154 -4.62 11.25 -16.65
C LEU A 154 -3.39 11.78 -17.39
N PRO A 155 -3.29 13.10 -17.61
CA PRO A 155 -2.07 13.68 -18.14
C PRO A 155 -0.92 13.49 -17.14
N LEU A 156 0.31 13.46 -17.65
CA LEU A 156 1.49 13.36 -16.79
C LEU A 156 1.56 14.53 -15.78
N TYR A 157 1.29 15.75 -16.23
CA TYR A 157 1.12 16.96 -15.43
C TYR A 157 0.14 17.93 -16.11
N ARG A 158 -0.39 18.91 -15.37
CA ARG A 158 -1.33 19.91 -15.92
C ARG A 158 -0.59 21.08 -16.55
N LEU A 159 -0.74 21.31 -17.85
CA LEU A 159 -0.04 22.39 -18.58
C LEU A 159 -0.23 23.79 -17.96
N LYS A 160 -1.44 24.15 -17.54
CA LYS A 160 -1.74 25.48 -16.98
C LYS A 160 -1.21 25.68 -15.56
N ASN A 161 -0.96 24.59 -14.83
CA ASN A 161 -0.54 24.63 -13.43
C ASN A 161 0.17 23.31 -13.07
N PRO A 162 1.39 23.10 -13.59
CA PRO A 162 2.10 21.82 -13.46
C PRO A 162 2.58 21.59 -12.03
N PHE A 163 2.88 22.67 -11.31
CA PHE A 163 3.13 22.72 -9.87
C PHE A 163 1.88 23.24 -9.17
N GLY A 164 1.55 22.74 -7.99
CA GLY A 164 0.33 23.06 -7.27
C GLY A 164 -0.47 21.80 -6.93
N TYR A 165 0.27 20.82 -6.43
CA TYR A 165 -0.28 19.66 -5.76
C TYR A 165 -1.24 20.12 -4.64
N LYS A 166 -2.36 19.41 -4.50
CA LYS A 166 -3.27 19.59 -3.36
C LYS A 166 -3.37 18.29 -2.59
N SER A 167 -2.92 18.35 -1.34
CA SER A 167 -3.23 17.34 -0.33
C SER A 167 -4.76 17.14 -0.26
N ALA A 168 -5.20 15.90 -0.06
CA ALA A 168 -6.60 15.50 0.12
C ALA A 168 -7.54 15.55 -1.11
N ILE A 169 -7.05 15.55 -2.35
CA ILE A 169 -7.97 15.35 -3.49
C ILE A 169 -8.38 13.87 -3.54
N LYS A 170 -9.70 13.60 -3.52
CA LYS A 170 -10.27 12.25 -3.71
C LYS A 170 -10.01 11.65 -5.10
N GLU A 171 -9.59 12.48 -6.06
CA GLU A 171 -9.33 12.13 -7.45
C GLU A 171 -8.05 12.81 -7.95
N TYR A 172 -7.09 12.02 -8.43
CA TYR A 172 -5.88 12.54 -9.03
C TYR A 172 -6.21 13.28 -10.34
N ARG A 173 -5.58 14.43 -10.57
CA ARG A 173 -5.79 15.21 -11.81
C ARG A 173 -4.67 15.01 -12.82
N SER A 174 -3.57 14.41 -12.37
CA SER A 174 -2.39 14.10 -13.14
C SER A 174 -1.60 12.99 -12.47
N VAL A 175 -0.73 12.32 -13.22
CA VAL A 175 0.22 11.34 -12.67
C VAL A 175 1.16 12.02 -11.66
N TYR A 176 1.53 13.28 -11.90
CA TYR A 176 2.32 14.10 -10.98
C TYR A 176 1.70 14.22 -9.58
N ASP A 177 0.37 14.37 -9.46
CA ASP A 177 -0.29 14.43 -8.16
C ASP A 177 -0.08 13.15 -7.33
N ASN A 178 0.14 12.01 -8.00
CA ASN A 178 0.39 10.73 -7.35
C ASN A 178 1.78 10.68 -6.68
N PHE A 179 2.78 11.39 -7.22
CA PHE A 179 4.13 11.41 -6.62
C PHE A 179 4.08 11.91 -5.18
N PHE A 180 3.26 12.92 -4.93
CA PHE A 180 3.11 13.49 -3.59
C PHE A 180 2.24 12.61 -2.68
N ARG A 181 1.36 11.77 -3.24
CA ARG A 181 0.62 10.79 -2.45
C ARG A 181 1.56 9.81 -1.76
N ILE A 182 2.60 9.37 -2.46
CA ILE A 182 3.64 8.50 -1.89
C ILE A 182 4.33 9.21 -0.72
N LEU A 183 4.70 10.48 -0.89
CA LEU A 183 5.32 11.27 0.18
C LEU A 183 4.38 11.51 1.38
N GLU A 184 3.08 11.70 1.15
CA GLU A 184 2.11 11.85 2.25
C GLU A 184 2.06 10.61 3.16
N TRP A 185 2.34 9.41 2.64
CA TRP A 185 2.32 8.18 3.46
C TRP A 185 3.35 8.19 4.58
N VAL A 186 4.45 8.93 4.45
CA VAL A 186 5.42 9.14 5.52
C VAL A 186 4.74 9.74 6.75
N GLY A 187 3.85 10.71 6.54
CA GLY A 187 3.07 11.34 7.60
C GLY A 187 1.96 10.46 8.17
N MET A 188 1.47 9.48 7.40
CA MET A 188 0.38 8.57 7.79
C MET A 188 0.85 7.35 8.57
N LEU A 189 2.14 7.06 8.61
CA LEU A 189 2.65 5.99 9.47
C LEU A 189 2.43 6.41 10.94
N PRO A 190 1.86 5.60 11.83
CA PRO A 190 1.66 6.03 13.23
C PRO A 190 2.95 5.99 14.06
N LEU A 191 3.96 5.22 13.64
CA LEU A 191 5.15 4.92 14.44
C LEU A 191 6.45 5.34 13.77
N GLU A 192 7.38 5.85 14.57
CA GLU A 192 8.74 6.17 14.12
C GLU A 192 9.50 4.92 13.64
N ALA A 193 9.29 3.76 14.30
CA ALA A 193 9.84 2.49 13.83
C ALA A 193 9.35 2.09 12.44
N ALA A 194 8.08 2.35 12.10
CA ALA A 194 7.55 2.09 10.77
C ALA A 194 8.23 2.97 9.71
N ARG A 195 8.48 4.24 10.02
CA ARG A 195 9.24 5.16 9.16
C ARG A 195 10.67 4.70 8.95
N ASN A 196 11.31 4.13 9.97
CA ASN A 196 12.64 3.56 9.85
C ASN A 196 12.66 2.35 8.92
N LEU A 197 11.64 1.48 8.98
CA LEU A 197 11.52 0.34 8.06
C LEU A 197 11.37 0.77 6.59
N ALA A 198 10.72 1.91 6.32
CA ALA A 198 10.63 2.47 4.97
C ALA A 198 12.01 2.82 4.35
N GLY A 199 12.99 3.12 5.20
CA GLY A 199 14.35 3.49 4.80
C GLY A 199 14.45 4.95 4.35
N THR A 200 15.20 5.76 5.10
CA THR A 200 15.42 7.18 4.80
C THR A 200 15.96 7.39 3.38
N ASP A 201 16.94 6.58 2.97
CA ASP A 201 17.61 6.70 1.68
C ASP A 201 16.65 6.45 0.50
N ASN A 202 15.67 5.54 0.65
CA ASN A 202 14.66 5.28 -0.37
C ASN A 202 13.77 6.49 -0.61
N ILE A 203 13.34 7.14 0.47
CA ILE A 203 12.49 8.33 0.42
C ILE A 203 13.30 9.52 -0.14
N GLN A 204 14.55 9.71 0.31
CA GLN A 204 15.44 10.75 -0.22
C GLN A 204 15.73 10.56 -1.72
N PHE A 205 15.95 9.32 -2.16
CA PHE A 205 16.10 8.99 -3.56
C PHE A 205 14.84 9.36 -4.36
N PHE A 206 13.65 9.03 -3.85
CA PHE A 206 12.40 9.39 -4.49
C PHE A 206 12.18 10.91 -4.55
N VAL A 207 12.46 11.65 -3.47
CA VAL A 207 12.44 13.11 -3.46
C VAL A 207 13.38 13.69 -4.52
N THR A 208 14.58 13.12 -4.67
CA THR A 208 15.54 13.51 -5.71
C THR A 208 14.98 13.29 -7.11
N MET A 209 14.33 12.16 -7.36
CA MET A 209 13.63 11.91 -8.63
C MET A 209 12.54 12.94 -8.91
N VAL A 210 11.70 13.25 -7.91
CA VAL A 210 10.63 14.26 -8.03
C VAL A 210 11.21 15.64 -8.34
N ARG A 211 12.34 16.03 -7.72
CA ARG A 211 13.04 17.29 -8.02
C ARG A 211 13.55 17.34 -9.46
N HIS A 212 14.15 16.26 -9.95
CA HIS A 212 14.60 16.17 -11.33
C HIS A 212 13.44 16.30 -12.31
N PHE A 213 12.35 15.58 -12.06
CA PHE A 213 11.14 15.68 -12.85
C PHE A 213 10.60 17.13 -12.87
N GLY A 214 10.51 17.78 -11.71
CA GLY A 214 10.06 19.17 -11.61
C GLY A 214 10.95 20.14 -12.38
N LYS A 215 12.27 19.96 -12.31
CA LYS A 215 13.24 20.76 -13.09
C LYS A 215 13.03 20.60 -14.60
N ASP A 216 12.80 19.39 -15.07
CA ASP A 216 12.59 19.12 -16.50
C ASP A 216 11.25 19.69 -16.99
N VAL A 217 10.19 19.58 -16.20
CA VAL A 217 8.89 20.20 -16.50
C VAL A 217 9.02 21.73 -16.57
N ALA A 218 9.64 22.35 -15.57
CA ALA A 218 9.85 23.80 -15.53
C ALA A 218 10.64 24.29 -16.75
N LYS A 219 11.72 23.58 -17.11
CA LYS A 219 12.52 23.86 -18.30
C LYS A 219 11.69 23.73 -19.58
N SER A 220 10.92 22.66 -19.72
CA SER A 220 10.14 22.39 -20.94
C SER A 220 9.04 23.43 -21.19
N LEU A 221 8.47 23.98 -20.12
CA LEU A 221 7.39 24.96 -20.17
C LEU A 221 7.90 26.40 -20.04
N SER A 222 9.19 26.61 -19.82
CA SER A 222 9.79 27.93 -19.56
C SER A 222 9.12 28.68 -18.40
N ILE A 223 8.89 27.99 -17.29
CA ILE A 223 8.29 28.54 -16.05
C ILE A 223 9.23 28.35 -14.86
N GLU A 224 8.93 29.03 -13.75
CA GLU A 224 9.61 28.81 -12.47
C GLU A 224 9.38 27.39 -11.94
N ASN A 225 10.45 26.75 -11.44
CA ASN A 225 10.35 25.45 -10.79
C ASN A 225 9.86 25.60 -9.34
N ARG A 226 8.63 25.14 -9.08
CA ARG A 226 8.00 25.21 -7.75
C ARG A 226 7.79 23.84 -7.10
N VAL A 227 8.50 22.81 -7.59
CA VAL A 227 8.37 21.43 -7.08
C VAL A 227 8.66 21.31 -5.58
N GLU A 228 9.56 22.14 -5.05
CA GLU A 228 9.96 22.11 -3.64
C GLU A 228 8.79 22.47 -2.71
N GLU A 229 7.92 23.37 -3.14
CA GLU A 229 6.72 23.73 -2.37
C GLU A 229 5.78 22.54 -2.23
N ASP A 230 5.61 21.76 -3.30
CA ASP A 230 4.77 20.56 -3.31
C ASP A 230 5.40 19.43 -2.48
N ILE A 231 6.73 19.25 -2.53
CA ILE A 231 7.47 18.29 -1.69
C ILE A 231 7.30 18.65 -0.21
N LYS A 232 7.57 19.91 0.16
CA LYS A 232 7.43 20.41 1.53
C LYS A 232 6.00 20.25 2.04
N LYS A 233 5.02 20.52 1.19
CA LYS A 233 3.61 20.33 1.52
C LYS A 233 3.24 18.88 1.76
N ALA A 234 3.75 17.94 0.96
CA ALA A 234 3.42 16.52 1.07
C ALA A 234 4.10 15.85 2.27
N LEU A 235 5.37 16.15 2.53
CA LEU A 235 6.11 15.60 3.68
C LEU A 235 5.74 16.27 5.01
N GLY A 236 5.24 17.52 4.98
CA GLY A 236 4.85 18.26 6.17
C GLY A 236 6.01 18.39 7.17
N ILE A 237 5.78 17.99 8.42
CA ILE A 237 6.79 18.08 9.49
C ILE A 237 8.02 17.19 9.25
N TYR A 238 7.94 16.24 8.32
CA TYR A 238 9.03 15.32 8.01
C TYR A 238 9.94 15.80 6.87
N TYR A 239 9.69 16.99 6.33
CA TYR A 239 10.47 17.55 5.24
C TYR A 239 11.97 17.59 5.55
N ASP A 240 12.36 18.14 6.70
CA ASP A 240 13.77 18.30 7.08
C ASP A 240 14.51 16.96 7.28
N ARG A 241 13.79 15.85 7.41
CA ARG A 241 14.40 14.52 7.53
C ARG A 241 14.67 13.87 6.18
N TYR A 242 13.74 14.04 5.24
CA TYR A 242 13.71 13.26 4.00
C TYR A 242 14.03 14.08 2.75
N ALA A 243 14.11 15.41 2.86
CA ALA A 243 14.30 16.29 1.72
C ALA A 243 15.53 17.20 1.81
N THR A 244 16.21 17.31 2.95
CA THR A 244 17.43 18.13 3.07
C THR A 244 18.69 17.36 2.72
#